data_AF-A0A084Y3G3-F1
#
_entry.id   AF-A0A084Y3G3-F1
#
_cell.length_a   1.000
_cell.length_b   1.000
_cell.length_c   1.000
_cell.angle_alpha   90.00
_cell.angle_beta   90.00
_cell.angle_gamma   90.00
#
_symmetry.space_group_name_H-M   'P 1'
#
loop_
_entity.id
_entity.type
_entity.pdbx_description
1 polymer ?
#
loop_
_entity_poly.entity_id
_entity_poly.type
_entity_poly.pdbx_seq_one_letter_code
_entity_poly.pdbx_strand_id
1 'polypeptide(L)'
;MAYGTTSQTSAIYVDGLFQSSSSGGNIIHPTSASFLVGGLTIGGAPTGWYTGLIDNVRLYDSALDASKVASIYSDTVAPVPVGMTPLGAAAVPEPSSLALMLLAAGLLGVRRRRH
;
A
#
# COMPACT_ATOMS: atom_id res chain seq x y z
N MET A 1 -2.49 -7.08 37.53
CA MET A 1 -2.68 -6.42 36.23
C MET A 1 -3.40 -7.39 35.30
N ALA A 2 -4.58 -7.02 34.77
CA ALA A 2 -5.32 -7.85 33.82
C ALA A 2 -4.81 -7.52 32.40
N TYR A 3 -4.18 -8.47 31.73
CA TYR A 3 -3.85 -8.35 30.30
C TYR A 3 -5.12 -8.59 29.51
N GLY A 4 -5.83 -7.51 29.15
CA GLY A 4 -6.89 -7.58 28.15
C GLY A 4 -6.27 -7.95 26.81
N THR A 5 -6.74 -9.02 26.19
CA THR A 5 -6.35 -9.41 24.83
C THR A 5 -7.03 -8.48 23.83
N THR A 6 -6.61 -7.22 23.79
CA THR A 6 -7.09 -6.30 22.74
C THR A 6 -6.57 -6.83 21.43
N SER A 7 -7.49 -7.29 20.57
CA SER A 7 -7.11 -7.78 19.25
C SER A 7 -6.57 -6.60 18.44
N GLN A 8 -5.28 -6.63 18.15
CA GLN A 8 -4.64 -5.64 17.28
C GLN A 8 -4.75 -6.15 15.84
N THR A 9 -4.84 -5.23 14.87
CA THR A 9 -4.85 -5.56 13.44
C THR A 9 -3.66 -4.90 12.77
N SER A 10 -2.90 -5.66 11.99
CA SER A 10 -1.89 -5.15 11.07
C SER A 10 -2.36 -5.36 9.63
N ALA A 11 -1.99 -4.44 8.74
CA ALA A 11 -2.30 -4.51 7.32
C ALA A 11 -1.06 -4.17 6.50
N ILE A 12 -0.92 -4.84 5.35
CA ILE A 12 0.18 -4.63 4.41
C ILE A 12 -0.43 -4.14 3.09
N TYR A 13 0.16 -3.06 2.58
CA TYR A 13 -0.16 -2.48 1.28
C TYR A 13 1.10 -2.48 0.42
N VAL A 14 0.95 -2.83 -0.87
CA VAL A 14 2.02 -2.80 -1.87
C VAL A 14 1.49 -2.04 -3.08
N ASP A 15 2.28 -1.10 -3.59
CA ASP A 15 1.89 -0.21 -4.69
C ASP A 15 0.56 0.54 -4.44
N GLY A 16 0.33 0.93 -3.18
CA GLY A 16 -0.90 1.59 -2.74
C GLY A 16 -2.12 0.67 -2.61
N LEU A 17 -2.00 -0.63 -2.91
CA LEU A 17 -3.10 -1.60 -2.89
C LEU A 17 -3.03 -2.52 -1.67
N PHE A 18 -4.18 -2.80 -1.06
CA PHE A 18 -4.29 -3.73 0.06
C PHE A 18 -3.90 -5.15 -0.38
N GLN A 19 -2.98 -5.77 0.36
CA GLN A 19 -2.53 -7.14 0.10
C GLN A 19 -3.10 -8.13 1.11
N SER A 20 -2.94 -7.83 2.39
CA SER A 20 -3.35 -8.74 3.46
C SER A 20 -3.46 -8.01 4.79
N SER A 21 -4.25 -8.59 5.70
CA SER A 21 -4.36 -8.16 7.08
C SER A 21 -4.32 -9.35 8.02
N SER A 22 -3.75 -9.16 9.21
CA SER A 22 -3.80 -10.14 10.29
C SER A 22 -4.34 -9.48 11.55
N SER A 23 -5.31 -10.14 12.16
CA SER A 23 -5.78 -9.82 13.50
C SER A 23 -5.19 -10.83 14.48
N GLY A 24 -4.48 -10.35 15.50
CA GLY A 24 -3.85 -11.20 16.51
C GLY A 24 -4.00 -10.61 17.91
N GLY A 25 -3.34 -11.24 18.88
CA GLY A 25 -3.19 -10.68 20.23
C GLY A 25 -2.27 -9.45 20.24
N ASN A 26 -1.20 -9.49 21.03
CA ASN A 26 -0.21 -8.42 21.00
C ASN A 26 0.61 -8.45 19.70
N ILE A 27 0.41 -7.48 18.81
CA ILE A 27 1.23 -7.31 17.60
C ILE A 27 2.47 -6.46 17.90
N ILE A 28 2.41 -5.57 18.90
CA ILE A 28 3.55 -4.76 19.32
C ILE A 28 4.26 -5.42 20.51
N HIS A 29 5.54 -5.75 20.31
CA HIS A 29 6.42 -6.23 21.37
C HIS A 29 7.44 -5.14 21.75
N PRO A 30 7.46 -4.69 23.01
CA PRO A 30 8.44 -3.70 23.45
C PRO A 30 9.85 -4.28 23.34
N THR A 31 10.78 -3.48 22.82
CA THR A 31 12.19 -3.84 22.67
C THR A 31 13.07 -2.65 23.01
N SER A 32 14.27 -2.93 23.53
CA SER A 32 15.33 -1.94 23.73
C SER A 32 16.29 -1.85 22.53
N ALA A 33 16.07 -2.66 21.50
CA ALA A 33 16.87 -2.61 20.28
C ALA A 33 16.70 -1.25 19.57
N SER A 34 17.76 -0.79 18.91
CA SER A 34 17.71 0.42 18.08
C SER A 34 16.76 0.21 16.88
N PHE A 35 16.08 1.28 16.48
CA PHE A 35 15.30 1.28 15.24
C PHE A 35 16.25 1.22 14.04
N LEU A 36 16.02 0.25 13.14
CA LEU A 36 16.84 0.01 11.96
C LEU A 36 15.96 0.03 10.71
N VAL A 37 16.50 0.61 9.64
CA VAL A 37 15.93 0.54 8.28
C VAL A 37 16.85 -0.36 7.45
N GLY A 38 16.28 -1.32 6.72
CA GLY A 38 17.06 -2.24 5.87
C GLY A 38 17.82 -3.31 6.65
N GLY A 39 17.41 -3.63 7.87
CA GLY A 39 18.01 -4.70 8.68
C GLY A 39 17.19 -4.97 9.94
N LEU A 40 17.63 -5.92 10.76
CA LEU A 40 17.00 -6.23 12.04
C LEU A 40 18.05 -6.55 13.11
N THR A 41 17.61 -6.59 14.38
CA THR A 41 18.48 -6.99 15.51
C THR A 41 18.06 -8.36 16.02
N ILE A 42 18.99 -9.32 16.07
CA ILE A 42 18.80 -10.64 16.68
C ILE A 42 19.84 -10.81 17.79
N GLY A 43 19.40 -11.19 19.00
CA GLY A 43 20.32 -11.40 20.13
C GLY A 43 21.13 -10.16 20.54
N GLY A 44 20.63 -8.95 20.24
CA GLY A 44 21.33 -7.69 20.48
C GLY A 44 22.32 -7.27 19.40
N ALA A 45 22.51 -8.08 18.34
CA ALA A 45 23.39 -7.76 17.23
C ALA A 45 22.60 -7.41 15.95
N PRO A 46 22.93 -6.32 15.24
CA PRO A 46 22.38 -6.02 13.93
C PRO A 46 22.76 -7.09 12.88
N THR A 47 21.80 -7.54 12.09
CA THR A 47 21.94 -8.60 11.07
C THR A 47 20.84 -8.48 10.00
N GLY A 48 20.88 -9.37 8.99
CA GLY A 48 19.82 -9.47 7.97
C GLY A 48 19.73 -8.25 7.06
N TRP A 49 20.88 -7.71 6.65
CA TRP A 49 20.95 -6.49 5.86
C TRP A 49 20.33 -6.62 4.47
N TYR A 50 19.48 -5.67 4.12
CA TYR A 50 18.99 -5.46 2.78
C TYR A 50 20.03 -4.70 1.96
N THR A 51 20.32 -5.19 0.74
CA THR A 51 21.39 -4.65 -0.13
C THR A 51 20.87 -3.75 -1.25
N GLY A 52 19.56 -3.53 -1.34
CA GLY A 52 18.96 -2.62 -2.31
C GLY A 52 18.92 -1.17 -1.82
N LEU A 53 18.47 -0.27 -2.70
CA LEU A 53 18.22 1.13 -2.36
C LEU A 53 16.91 1.27 -1.59
N ILE A 54 16.90 2.12 -0.56
CA ILE A 54 15.72 2.48 0.21
C ILE A 54 15.64 4.01 0.21
N ASP A 55 14.47 4.55 -0.12
CA ASP A 55 14.18 5.97 0.00
C ASP A 55 12.82 6.21 0.68
N ASN A 56 12.51 7.49 0.95
CA ASN A 56 11.19 7.96 1.38
C ASN A 56 10.53 7.23 2.57
N VAL A 57 11.33 6.74 3.53
CA VAL A 57 10.80 6.08 4.74
C VAL A 57 10.06 7.07 5.62
N ARG A 58 8.83 6.73 6.02
CA ARG A 58 7.96 7.53 6.89
C ARG A 58 7.42 6.69 8.03
N LEU A 59 7.32 7.28 9.22
CA LEU A 59 6.72 6.68 10.41
C LEU A 59 5.58 7.57 10.89
N TYR A 60 4.47 6.95 11.27
CA TYR A 60 3.27 7.62 11.77
C TYR A 60 2.94 7.11 13.17
N ASP A 61 2.41 7.98 14.02
CA ASP A 61 1.98 7.69 15.39
C ASP A 61 0.54 7.14 15.47
N SER A 62 -0.12 7.03 14.32
CA SER A 62 -1.51 6.64 14.16
C SER A 62 -1.68 5.65 13.02
N ALA A 63 -2.75 4.85 13.10
CA ALA A 63 -3.11 3.92 12.05
C ALA A 63 -3.64 4.69 10.82
N LEU A 64 -3.04 4.43 9.65
CA LEU A 64 -3.50 4.98 8.39
C LEU A 64 -4.67 4.16 7.84
N ASP A 65 -5.69 4.84 7.33
CA ASP A 65 -6.71 4.19 6.51
C ASP A 65 -6.23 3.96 5.07
N ALA A 66 -6.97 3.12 4.34
CA ALA A 66 -6.62 2.75 2.96
C ALA A 66 -6.57 3.95 2.00
N SER A 67 -7.41 4.97 2.20
CA SER A 67 -7.44 6.16 1.34
C SER A 67 -6.18 7.00 1.52
N LYS A 68 -5.69 7.11 2.76
CA LYS A 68 -4.48 7.85 3.08
C LYS A 68 -3.24 7.15 2.53
N VAL A 69 -3.19 5.82 2.59
CA VAL A 69 -2.11 5.03 1.97
C VAL A 69 -2.06 5.26 0.46
N ALA A 70 -3.21 5.23 -0.22
CA ALA A 70 -3.28 5.48 -1.66
C ALA A 70 -2.80 6.89 -2.05
N SER A 71 -3.18 7.90 -1.25
CA SER A 71 -2.70 9.29 -1.44
C SER A 71 -1.18 9.37 -1.29
N ILE A 72 -0.61 8.77 -0.23
CA ILE A 72 0.84 8.80 0.02
C ILE A 72 1.61 8.16 -1.14
N TYR A 73 1.14 7.02 -1.66
CA TYR A 73 1.76 6.37 -2.82
C TYR A 73 1.76 7.29 -4.04
N SER A 74 0.59 7.88 -4.35
CA SER A 74 0.42 8.77 -5.50
C SER A 74 1.28 10.04 -5.43
N ASP A 75 1.49 10.59 -4.22
CA ASP A 75 2.33 11.76 -3.99
C ASP A 75 3.84 11.46 -4.20
N THR A 76 4.26 10.21 -4.01
CA THR A 76 5.67 9.80 -4.14
C THR A 76 6.06 9.35 -5.55
N VAL A 77 5.08 9.08 -6.42
CA VAL A 77 5.34 8.91 -7.86
C VAL A 77 5.58 10.29 -8.44
N ALA A 78 6.83 10.78 -8.37
CA ALA A 78 7.23 11.98 -9.07
C ALA A 78 6.83 11.83 -10.55
N PRO A 79 6.16 12.83 -11.16
CA PRO A 79 6.00 12.84 -12.61
C PRO A 79 7.39 12.70 -13.22
N VAL A 80 7.58 11.70 -14.07
CA VAL A 80 8.80 11.58 -14.87
C VAL A 80 9.01 12.96 -15.53
N PRO A 81 10.18 13.61 -15.37
CA PRO A 81 10.40 14.93 -15.92
C PRO A 81 10.04 14.93 -17.41
N VAL A 82 9.04 15.73 -17.78
CA VAL A 82 8.53 15.86 -19.14
C VAL A 82 9.58 16.63 -19.95
N GLY A 83 10.66 15.94 -20.28
CA GLY A 83 11.87 16.52 -20.87
C GLY A 83 12.95 15.48 -21.22
N MET A 84 12.79 14.23 -20.79
CA MET A 84 13.61 13.10 -21.23
C MET A 84 12.73 12.01 -21.84
N THR A 85 11.83 12.37 -22.76
CA THR A 85 11.36 11.38 -23.73
C THR A 85 12.52 11.11 -24.70
N PRO A 86 13.11 9.90 -24.75
CA PRO A 86 13.91 9.56 -25.91
C PRO A 86 13.02 9.71 -27.14
N LEU A 87 13.48 10.49 -28.14
CA LEU A 87 12.84 10.65 -29.44
C LEU A 87 12.73 9.28 -30.12
N GLY A 88 11.71 8.49 -29.79
CA GLY A 88 11.57 7.13 -30.31
C GLY A 88 10.66 6.17 -29.55
N ALA A 89 10.28 6.45 -28.30
CA ALA A 89 9.28 5.63 -27.60
C ALA A 89 7.87 6.09 -28.01
N ALA A 90 7.44 5.68 -29.20
CA ALA A 90 6.07 5.82 -29.65
C ALA A 90 5.12 5.28 -28.57
N ALA A 91 4.13 6.11 -28.23
CA ALA A 91 3.02 5.76 -27.37
C ALA A 91 2.50 4.36 -27.68
N VAL A 92 2.56 3.46 -26.70
CA VAL A 92 1.65 2.31 -26.66
C VAL A 92 0.37 2.88 -26.04
N PRO A 93 -0.69 3.14 -26.82
CA PRO A 93 -1.98 3.42 -26.21
C PRO A 93 -2.43 2.11 -25.59
N GLU A 94 -2.56 2.04 -24.27
CA GLU A 94 -3.24 0.91 -23.64
C GLU A 94 -4.76 1.11 -23.87
N PRO A 95 -5.43 0.33 -24.75
CA PRO A 95 -6.90 0.37 -24.86
C PRO A 95 -7.59 -0.22 -23.60
N SER A 96 -6.82 -0.61 -22.59
CA SER A 96 -7.23 -1.48 -21.49
C SER A 96 -8.01 -0.74 -20.38
N SER A 97 -7.87 0.58 -20.25
CA SER A 97 -8.50 1.34 -19.14
C SER A 97 -9.95 1.76 -19.41
N LEU A 98 -10.45 1.68 -20.65
CA LEU A 98 -11.86 1.96 -20.97
C LEU A 98 -12.76 0.71 -20.87
N ALA A 99 -12.19 -0.50 -20.83
CA ALA A 99 -12.95 -1.74 -20.85
C ALA A 99 -13.61 -2.12 -19.50
N LEU A 100 -13.18 -1.53 -18.37
CA LEU A 100 -13.74 -1.85 -17.06
C LEU A 100 -14.81 -0.86 -16.55
N MET A 101 -15.05 0.26 -17.25
CA MET A 101 -16.09 1.25 -16.89
C MET A 101 -17.43 1.09 -17.64
N LEU A 102 -17.59 0.07 -18.49
CA LEU A 102 -18.87 -0.21 -19.18
C LEU A 102 -19.59 -1.49 -18.70
N LEU A 103 -19.08 -2.19 -17.69
CA LEU A 103 -19.72 -3.40 -17.16
C LEU A 103 -20.54 -3.19 -15.87
N ALA A 104 -20.50 -2.01 -15.25
CA ALA A 104 -21.18 -1.75 -13.96
C ALA A 104 -22.38 -0.78 -14.02
N ALA A 105 -22.75 -0.27 -15.20
CA ALA A 105 -23.90 0.63 -15.38
C ALA A 105 -25.08 0.00 -16.17
N GLY A 106 -25.08 -1.33 -16.34
CA GLY A 106 -25.99 -2.04 -17.24
C GLY A 106 -27.01 -3.01 -16.61
N LEU A 107 -27.12 -3.11 -15.27
CA LEU A 107 -28.09 -4.04 -14.66
C LEU A 107 -28.91 -3.45 -13.50
N LEU A 108 -29.20 -2.14 -13.53
CA LEU A 108 -30.16 -1.56 -12.59
C LEU A 108 -31.12 -0.59 -13.28
N GLY A 109 -32.16 -1.18 -13.88
CA GLY A 109 -33.50 -0.59 -13.88
C GLY A 109 -34.00 -0.03 -15.21
N VAL A 110 -35.34 -0.12 -15.36
CA VAL A 110 -36.21 0.47 -16.40
C VAL A 110 -36.34 -0.45 -17.63
N ARG A 111 -37.48 -1.03 -18.03
CA ARG A 111 -38.95 -0.85 -17.89
C ARG A 111 -39.58 -2.11 -18.56
N ARG A 112 -40.84 -2.56 -18.43
CA ARG A 112 -42.16 -1.93 -18.24
C ARG A 112 -43.21 -3.05 -18.07
N ARG A 113 -44.29 -2.78 -17.32
CA ARG A 113 -45.53 -3.60 -17.22
C ARG A 113 -46.28 -3.74 -18.56
N ARG A 114 -47.21 -4.73 -18.57
CA ARG A 114 -48.37 -5.03 -19.44
C ARG A 114 -48.03 -6.05 -20.55
N HIS A 115 -48.75 -7.15 -20.74
CA HIS A 115 -50.20 -7.37 -20.68
C HIS A 115 -50.64 -8.47 -19.71
#